data_AF-A0A6B3F7U6-F1
#
_entry.id   AF-A0A6B3F7U6-F1
#
_cell.length_a   1.000
_cell.length_b   1.000
_cell.length_c   1.000
_cell.angle_alpha   90.00
_cell.angle_beta   90.00
_cell.angle_gamma   90.00
#
_symmetry.space_group_name_H-M   'P 1'
#
loop_
_entity.id
_entity.type
_entity.pdbx_description
1 polymer ?
#
loop_
_entity_poly.entity_id
_entity_poly.type
_entity_poly.pdbx_seq_one_letter_code
_entity_poly.pdbx_strand_id
1 'polypeptide(L)'
;GEADRIITLLTRGQGRVRAVARGVRRTKSKFGARLEPFSHVDVQFFARGSELIGRGLPLCTQSETIAPYGRHIVTDYARYTAGTAML
;
A
#
# COMPACT_ATOMS: atom_id res chain seq x y z
N GLY A 1 11.08 10.35 6.51
CA GLY A 1 12.20 9.68 7.20
C GLY A 1 12.53 8.40 6.47
N GLU A 2 13.75 7.89 6.62
CA GLU A 2 14.25 6.71 5.90
C GLU A 2 13.36 5.45 6.07
N ALA A 3 12.62 5.38 7.18
CA ALA A 3 11.72 4.30 7.48
C ALA A 3 10.32 4.41 6.82
N ASP A 4 10.01 5.54 6.19
CA ASP A 4 8.72 5.80 5.54
C ASP A 4 8.80 5.41 4.06
N ARG A 5 7.69 4.95 3.47
CA ARG A 5 7.61 4.66 2.04
C ARG A 5 6.37 5.30 1.45
N ILE A 6 6.48 5.77 0.21
CA ILE A 6 5.31 6.08 -0.60
C ILE A 6 4.83 4.76 -1.22
N ILE A 7 3.58 4.40 -0.95
CA ILE A 7 2.93 3.22 -1.50
C ILE A 7 1.95 3.64 -2.59
N THR A 8 1.81 2.81 -3.62
CA THR A 8 0.79 2.95 -4.66
C THR A 8 -0.23 1.83 -4.48
N LEU A 9 -1.50 2.21 -4.35
CA LEU A 9 -2.62 1.30 -4.13
C LEU A 9 -3.62 1.46 -5.27
N LEU A 10 -4.08 0.35 -5.82
CA LEU A 10 -5.22 0.33 -6.73
C LEU A 10 -6.46 0.03 -5.89
N THR A 11 -7.31 1.04 -5.71
CA THR A 11 -8.51 0.97 -4.88
C THR A 11 -9.76 0.92 -5.77
N ARG A 12 -10.80 0.23 -5.30
CA ARG A 12 -12.08 0.17 -6.03
C ARG A 12 -12.79 1.53 -6.10
N GLY A 13 -12.74 2.31 -5.01
CA GLY A 13 -13.54 3.54 -4.87
C GLY A 13 -12.83 4.85 -5.22
N GLN A 14 -11.50 4.88 -5.22
CA GLN A 14 -10.70 6.09 -5.45
C GLN A 14 -9.70 5.91 -6.61
N GLY A 15 -9.74 4.76 -7.30
CA GLY A 15 -8.77 4.42 -8.35
C GLY A 15 -7.35 4.26 -7.78
N ARG A 16 -6.35 4.73 -8.54
CA ARG A 16 -4.93 4.66 -8.14
C ARG A 16 -4.62 5.77 -7.13
N VAL A 17 -4.32 5.37 -5.89
CA VAL A 17 -3.97 6.27 -4.78
C VAL A 17 -2.50 6.11 -4.44
N ARG A 18 -1.78 7.22 -4.34
CA ARG A 18 -0.43 7.26 -3.77
C ARG A 18 -0.53 7.78 -2.34
N ALA A 19 0.06 7.09 -1.37
CA ALA A 19 -0.03 7.45 0.04
C ALA A 19 1.30 7.26 0.75
N VAL A 20 1.48 7.96 1.87
CA VAL A 20 2.66 7.80 2.73
C VAL A 20 2.35 6.78 3.82
N ALA A 21 3.14 5.71 3.89
CA ALA A 21 3.15 4.77 5.00
C ALA A 21 4.32 5.07 5.92
N ARG A 22 4.04 5.71 7.07
CA ARG A 22 5.07 6.10 8.04
C ARG A 22 5.61 4.90 8.82
N GLY A 23 6.92 4.77 8.88
CA GLY A 23 7.63 3.73 9.63
C GLY A 23 7.39 2.32 9.09
N VAL A 24 6.97 2.16 7.83
CA VAL A 24 6.71 0.84 7.23
C VAL A 24 7.95 -0.05 7.21
N ARG A 25 9.15 0.53 7.05
CA ARG A 25 10.42 -0.23 7.03
C ARG A 25 11.00 -0.51 8.42
N ARG A 26 10.38 -0.04 9.51
CA ARG A 26 10.86 -0.35 10.86
C ARG A 26 10.65 -1.84 11.13
N THR A 27 11.62 -2.50 11.77
CA THR A 27 11.52 -3.92 12.15
C THR A 27 10.26 -4.22 12.99
N LYS A 28 9.84 -3.26 13.84
CA LYS A 28 8.62 -3.33 14.65
C LYS A 28 7.44 -2.56 14.04
N SER A 29 7.38 -2.44 12.71
CA SER A 29 6.30 -1.69 12.07
C SER A 29 4.95 -2.38 12.26
N LYS A 30 3.92 -1.60 12.61
CA LYS A 30 2.53 -2.08 12.64
C LYS A 30 2.03 -2.56 11.27
N PHE A 31 2.64 -2.06 10.19
CA PHE A 31 2.29 -2.42 8.82
C PHE A 31 2.90 -3.76 8.41
N GLY A 32 4.06 -4.14 8.95
CA GLY A 32 4.76 -5.38 8.62
C GLY A 32 4.88 -5.61 7.11
N ALA A 33 4.74 -6.86 6.68
CA ALA A 33 4.74 -7.24 5.27
C ALA A 33 3.41 -6.97 4.53
N ARG A 34 2.43 -6.32 5.16
CA ARG A 34 1.08 -6.14 4.58
C ARG A 34 1.06 -5.15 3.44
N LEU A 35 1.96 -4.17 3.46
CA LEU A 35 2.11 -3.14 2.42
C LEU A 35 3.16 -3.51 1.37
N GLU A 36 3.41 -4.81 1.20
CA GLU A 36 4.27 -5.32 0.12
C GLU A 36 3.49 -5.43 -1.21
N PRO A 37 4.19 -5.37 -2.36
CA PRO A 37 3.56 -5.48 -3.68
C PRO A 37 2.62 -6.68 -3.80
N PHE A 38 1.50 -6.45 -4.49
CA PHE A 38 0.46 -7.46 -4.76
C PHE A 38 -0.22 -8.04 -3.51
N SER A 39 -0.09 -7.41 -2.35
CA SER A 39 -0.92 -7.71 -1.18
C SER A 39 -2.30 -7.04 -1.33
N HIS A 40 -3.37 -7.81 -1.14
CA HIS A 40 -4.72 -7.23 -1.07
C HIS A 40 -5.02 -6.86 0.37
N VAL A 41 -5.10 -5.56 0.61
CA VAL A 41 -5.29 -4.97 1.93
C VAL A 41 -6.47 -4.02 1.93
N ASP A 42 -7.18 -3.98 3.06
CA ASP A 42 -8.01 -2.84 3.39
C ASP A 42 -7.11 -1.77 4.01
N VAL A 43 -7.25 -0.52 3.55
CA VAL A 43 -6.36 0.58 3.95
C VAL A 43 -7.21 1.76 4.39
N GLN A 44 -6.91 2.23 5.59
CA GLN A 44 -7.47 3.48 6.08
C GLN A 44 -6.49 4.61 5.82
N PHE A 45 -6.98 5.65 5.16
CA PHE A 45 -6.26 6.91 4.97
C PHE A 45 -6.73 7.96 5.97
N PHE A 46 -5.84 8.88 6.31
CA PHE A 46 -6.20 10.09 7.01
C PHE A 46 -6.98 11.02 6.06
N ALA A 47 -8.25 11.26 6.37
CA ALA A 47 -9.19 12.02 5.56
C ALA A 47 -10.09 12.91 6.44
N ARG A 48 -10.66 13.97 5.86
CA ARG A 48 -11.70 14.82 6.47
C ARG A 48 -12.89 14.83 5.52
N GLY A 49 -13.94 14.12 5.89
CA GLY A 49 -15.02 13.80 4.94
C GLY A 49 -14.53 12.84 3.85
N SER A 50 -14.92 13.09 2.60
CA SER A 50 -14.46 12.33 1.43
C SER A 50 -13.08 12.74 0.93
N GLU A 51 -12.50 13.81 1.47
CA GLU A 51 -11.25 14.36 0.98
C GLU A 51 -10.05 13.77 1.74
N LEU A 52 -9.13 13.17 0.96
CA LEU A 52 -7.88 12.62 1.44
C LEU A 52 -6.97 13.76 1.94
N ILE A 53 -6.64 13.78 3.24
CA ILE A 53 -5.83 14.85 3.81
C ILE A 53 -4.35 14.48 3.79
N GLY A 54 -3.56 15.35 3.19
CA GLY A 54 -2.12 15.40 3.33
C GLY A 54 -1.54 16.61 2.60
N ARG A 55 -0.29 16.98 2.89
CA ARG A 55 0.45 17.95 2.07
C ARG A 55 0.88 17.27 0.75
N GLY A 56 -0.07 17.00 -0.13
CA GLY A 56 0.12 16.36 -1.44
C GLY A 56 -0.10 14.83 -1.48
N LEU A 57 0.24 14.09 -0.41
CA LEU A 57 -0.03 12.65 -0.31
C LEU A 57 -0.75 12.32 1.00
N PRO A 58 -1.87 11.58 0.98
CA PRO A 58 -2.54 11.14 2.19
C PRO A 58 -1.67 10.20 3.01
N LEU A 59 -1.90 10.22 4.32
CA LEU A 59 -1.25 9.31 5.25
C LEU A 59 -2.04 8.01 5.36
N CYS A 60 -1.37 6.87 5.20
CA CYS A 60 -1.91 5.57 5.60
C CYS A 60 -1.86 5.44 7.14
N THR A 61 -3.03 5.33 7.78
CA THR A 61 -3.15 5.22 9.24
C THR A 61 -3.22 3.77 9.70
N GLN A 62 -3.91 2.91 8.96
CA GLN A 62 -4.10 1.50 9.30
C GLN A 62 -4.15 0.65 8.02
N SER A 63 -3.79 -0.61 8.14
CA SER A 63 -3.95 -1.60 7.07
C SER A 63 -4.33 -2.95 7.66
N GLU A 64 -5.29 -3.62 7.05
CA GLU A 64 -5.67 -5.00 7.38
C GLU A 64 -5.48 -5.90 6.16
N THR A 65 -4.94 -7.10 6.35
CA THR A 65 -4.74 -8.04 5.25
C THR A 65 -6.04 -8.74 4.93
N ILE A 66 -6.53 -8.56 3.71
CA ILE A 66 -7.65 -9.35 3.17
C ILE A 66 -7.09 -10.64 2.58
N ALA A 67 -6.05 -10.55 1.74
CA ALA A 67 -5.42 -11.72 1.14
C ALA A 67 -3.95 -11.45 0.72
N PRO A 68 -2.99 -12.33 1.10
CA PRO A 68 -1.58 -12.16 0.77
C PRO A 68 -1.21 -12.81 -0.58
N TYR A 69 -1.71 -12.28 -1.70
CA TYR A 69 -1.40 -12.82 -3.04
C TYR A 69 0.06 -12.64 -3.48
N GLY A 70 0.80 -11.74 -2.81
CA GLY A 70 2.20 -11.42 -3.09
C GLY A 70 3.04 -12.66 -3.34
N ARG A 71 2.97 -13.67 -2.46
CA ARG A 71 3.82 -14.87 -2.57
C ARG A 71 3.63 -15.65 -3.87
N HIS A 72 2.41 -15.74 -4.39
CA HIS A 72 2.13 -16.49 -5.62
C HIS A 72 2.46 -15.70 -6.90
N ILE A 73 2.44 -14.37 -6.81
CA ILE A 73 2.72 -13.48 -7.94
C ILE A 73 4.23 -13.28 -8.11
N VAL A 74 4.97 -13.09 -7.00
CA VAL A 74 6.42 -12.84 -7.05
C VAL A 74 7.23 -14.07 -7.48
N THR A 75 6.69 -15.28 -7.32
CA THR A 75 7.34 -16.52 -7.75
C THR A 75 7.21 -16.80 -9.25
N ASP A 76 6.34 -16.06 -9.95
CA ASP A 76 6.12 -16.19 -11.39
C ASP A 76 6.59 -14.91 -12.09
N TYR A 77 7.66 -15.01 -12.88
CA TYR A 77 8.28 -13.86 -13.51
C TYR A 77 7.34 -13.10 -14.46
N ALA A 78 6.47 -13.82 -15.19
CA ALA A 78 5.53 -13.21 -16.12
C ALA A 78 4.43 -12.46 -15.36
N ARG A 79 3.88 -13.05 -14.29
CA ARG A 79 2.88 -12.37 -13.44
C ARG A 79 3.48 -11.18 -12.71
N TYR A 80 4.72 -11.30 -12.22
CA TYR A 80 5.42 -10.24 -11.52
C TYR A 80 5.63 -9.02 -12.44
N THR A 81 6.20 -9.22 -13.63
CA THR A 81 6.49 -8.13 -14.57
C THR A 81 5.21 -7.46 -15.09
N ALA A 82 4.19 -8.25 -15.45
CA ALA A 82 2.89 -7.72 -15.83
C ALA A 82 2.25 -6.90 -14.71
N GLY A 83 2.32 -7.39 -13.46
CA GLY A 83 1.82 -6.69 -12.30
C GLY A 83 2.58 -5.38 -12.02
N THR A 84 3.91 -5.38 -12.13
CA THR A 84 4.73 -4.16 -11.96
C THR A 84 4.39 -3.09 -12.99
N ALA A 85 4.07 -3.46 -14.24
CA ALA A 85 3.69 -2.49 -15.27
C ALA A 85 2.35 -1.76 -14.99
N MET A 86 1.49 -2.34 -14.15
CA MET A 86 0.17 -1.76 -13.83
C MET A 86 0.18 -0.79 -12.64
N LEU A 87 1.25 -0.77 -11.83
CA LEU A 87 1.37 0.03 -10.60
C LEU A 87 2.04 1.38 -10.86
#